data_AF-K1RRE0-F1
#
_entry.id   AF-K1RRE0-F1
#
_cell.length_a   1.000
_cell.length_b   1.000
_cell.length_c   1.000
_cell.angle_alpha   90.00
_cell.angle_beta   90.00
_cell.angle_gamma   90.00
#
_symmetry.space_group_name_H-M   'P 1'
#
loop_
_entity.id
_entity.type
_entity.pdbx_description
1 polymer ?
#
loop_
_entity_poly.entity_id
_entity_poly.type
_entity_poly.pdbx_seq_one_letter_code
_entity_poly.pdbx_strand_id
1 'polypeptide(L)'
;MIKEHIPLSVKTLGVAITAQDFADLAMTVEGVNKAAVDYECSRKLTVYINPDNGSSAGDARIDKVYNLLSQRSPLSTWLQVKTAGTVQIILDIEVTGRKSYKTAEIQQQILTALYNAYSPEKSTIGGSVRISDIYALIDNCSMVDYLHIKKFYTKPWPNTIYGNRELLINNFKLEKATGSNTYFITFSNNTEFRIRAAKGGFDSTGRVGNSSTYQDADNDVTFSFGVADNG
;
A
#
# COMPACT_ATOMS: atom_id res chain seq x y z
N MET A 1 -10.10 4.35 21.53
CA MET A 1 -10.39 5.73 21.08
C MET A 1 -10.18 6.84 22.13
N ILE A 2 -10.80 6.90 23.32
CA ILE A 2 -10.37 7.92 24.34
C ILE A 2 -9.13 7.49 25.15
N LYS A 3 -9.01 6.20 25.47
CA LYS A 3 -7.97 5.67 26.36
C LYS A 3 -6.55 5.68 25.75
N GLU A 4 -6.46 5.74 24.42
CA GLU A 4 -5.19 5.78 23.68
C GLU A 4 -4.69 7.21 23.43
N HIS A 5 -5.59 8.21 23.41
CA HIS A 5 -5.25 9.60 23.13
C HIS A 5 -4.74 10.40 24.35
N ILE A 6 -5.15 10.03 25.56
CA ILE A 6 -4.72 10.72 26.80
C ILE A 6 -3.19 10.58 27.05
N PRO A 7 -2.56 9.40 26.88
CA PRO A 7 -1.11 9.24 27.07
C PRO A 7 -0.26 9.97 26.02
N LEU A 8 -0.79 10.18 24.81
CA LEU A 8 -0.07 10.79 23.68
C LEU A 8 0.15 12.31 23.89
N SER A 9 -0.84 12.99 24.45
CA SER A 9 -0.74 14.42 24.80
C SER A 9 0.30 14.68 25.91
N VAL A 10 0.43 13.75 26.86
CA VAL A 10 1.39 13.86 27.98
C VAL A 10 2.83 13.55 27.53
N LYS A 11 3.02 12.59 26.61
CA LYS A 11 4.35 12.24 26.09
C LYS A 11 4.99 13.33 25.25
N THR A 12 4.19 14.05 24.46
CA THR A 12 4.68 15.08 23.55
C THR A 12 4.82 16.45 24.21
N LEU A 13 4.29 16.64 25.43
CA LEU A 13 4.22 17.94 26.13
C LEU A 13 3.68 19.09 25.25
N GLY A 14 2.94 18.77 24.19
CA GLY A 14 2.45 19.73 23.20
C GLY A 14 3.47 20.26 22.19
N VAL A 15 4.65 19.65 22.05
CA VAL A 15 5.69 20.05 21.08
C VAL A 15 6.13 18.84 20.24
N ALA A 16 6.29 19.05 18.92
CA ALA A 16 6.77 18.03 18.00
C ALA A 16 8.28 18.17 17.76
N ILE A 17 9.10 17.27 18.32
CA ILE A 17 10.56 17.28 18.14
C ILE A 17 11.03 15.98 17.48
N THR A 18 10.58 14.83 17.98
CA THR A 18 10.96 13.53 17.44
C THR A 18 9.94 12.99 16.45
N ALA A 19 10.35 12.01 15.62
CA ALA A 19 9.46 11.31 14.70
C ALA A 19 8.18 10.80 15.36
N GLN A 20 8.31 10.26 16.56
CA GLN A 20 7.19 9.75 17.33
C GLN A 20 6.27 10.89 17.79
N ASP A 21 6.81 12.03 18.21
CA ASP A 21 5.99 13.16 18.65
C ASP A 21 5.12 13.72 17.51
N PHE A 22 5.68 13.78 16.29
CA PHE A 22 4.92 14.18 15.10
C PHE A 22 3.77 13.21 14.79
N ALA A 23 4.02 11.89 14.87
CA ALA A 23 2.98 10.88 14.68
C ALA A 23 1.91 10.96 15.78
N ASP A 24 2.35 11.07 17.03
CA ASP A 24 1.49 11.11 18.21
C ASP A 24 0.59 12.35 18.20
N LEU A 25 1.14 13.51 17.86
CA LEU A 25 0.36 14.76 17.71
C LEU A 25 -0.59 14.70 16.53
N ALA A 26 -0.21 14.09 15.40
CA ALA A 26 -1.12 13.92 14.26
C ALA A 26 -2.33 13.05 14.63
N MET A 27 -2.15 12.01 15.44
CA MET A 27 -3.24 11.15 15.94
C MET A 27 -4.18 11.87 16.94
N THR A 28 -3.78 13.02 17.51
CA THR A 28 -4.70 13.82 18.35
C THR A 28 -5.81 14.51 17.56
N VAL A 29 -5.66 14.62 16.24
CA VAL A 29 -6.68 15.20 15.37
C VAL A 29 -7.81 14.19 15.16
N GLU A 30 -9.04 14.62 15.42
CA GLU A 30 -10.23 13.80 15.23
C GLU A 30 -10.34 13.27 13.79
N GLY A 31 -10.59 11.97 13.64
CA GLY A 31 -10.71 11.31 12.34
C GLY A 31 -9.38 10.83 11.75
N VAL A 32 -8.27 10.91 12.49
CA VAL A 32 -6.97 10.28 12.17
C VAL A 32 -6.79 9.05 13.04
N ASN A 33 -6.71 7.87 12.42
CA ASN A 33 -6.50 6.60 13.13
C ASN A 33 -5.02 6.32 13.32
N LYS A 34 -4.25 6.53 12.25
CA LYS A 34 -2.81 6.21 12.20
C LYS A 34 -2.03 7.32 11.56
N ALA A 35 -0.83 7.55 12.09
CA ALA A 35 0.14 8.44 11.52
C ALA A 35 1.53 7.77 11.50
N ALA A 36 2.30 8.04 10.45
CA ALA A 36 3.70 7.68 10.36
C ALA A 36 4.49 8.85 9.78
N VAL A 37 5.77 8.91 10.10
CA VAL A 37 6.64 10.01 9.68
C VAL A 37 7.81 9.45 8.90
N ASP A 38 8.06 10.03 7.74
CA ASP A 38 9.22 9.76 6.92
C ASP A 38 10.15 10.98 6.93
N TYR A 39 11.39 10.76 7.31
CA TYR A 39 12.42 11.80 7.35
C TYR A 39 13.25 11.71 6.07
N GLU A 40 13.08 12.67 5.19
CA GLU A 40 13.95 12.82 4.03
C GLU A 40 15.33 13.36 4.45
N CYS A 41 15.34 14.29 5.40
CA CYS A 41 16.56 14.81 6.05
C CYS A 41 16.22 15.42 7.42
N SER A 42 17.22 15.82 8.21
CA SER A 42 17.02 16.35 9.58
C SER A 42 16.03 17.53 9.70
N ARG A 43 15.73 18.23 8.59
CA ARG A 43 14.79 19.36 8.57
C ARG A 43 13.56 19.10 7.72
N LYS A 44 13.56 18.13 6.81
CA LYS A 44 12.45 17.86 5.89
C LYS A 44 11.81 16.54 6.25
N LEU A 45 10.53 16.61 6.60
CA LEU A 45 9.76 15.44 7.02
C LEU A 45 8.37 15.44 6.39
N THR A 46 7.92 14.24 6.03
CA THR A 46 6.57 14.01 5.51
C THR A 46 5.80 13.15 6.50
N VAL A 47 4.67 13.66 6.97
CA VAL A 47 3.74 12.92 7.84
C VAL A 47 2.65 12.29 6.98
N TYR A 48 2.56 10.98 7.03
CA TYR A 48 1.51 10.20 6.38
C TYR A 48 0.39 9.90 7.38
N ILE A 49 -0.85 10.26 7.03
CA ILE A 49 -2.03 10.00 7.87
C ILE A 49 -2.98 9.02 7.19
N ASN A 50 -3.62 8.16 7.98
CA ASN A 50 -4.70 7.28 7.54
C ASN A 50 -5.96 7.55 8.40
N PRO A 51 -7.10 7.91 7.79
CA PRO A 51 -8.35 8.12 8.53
C PRO A 51 -8.99 6.80 9.00
N ASP A 52 -9.95 6.92 9.92
CA ASP A 52 -10.61 5.81 10.64
C ASP A 52 -11.18 4.68 9.76
N ASN A 53 -11.51 4.97 8.50
CA ASN A 53 -12.12 4.00 7.59
C ASN A 53 -11.15 3.44 6.52
N GLY A 54 -9.85 3.74 6.60
CA GLY A 54 -8.88 3.32 5.57
C GLY A 54 -9.08 4.01 4.21
N SER A 55 -9.87 5.07 4.16
CA SER A 55 -10.08 5.92 2.97
C SER A 55 -8.93 6.91 2.80
N SER A 56 -8.83 7.61 1.66
CA SER A 56 -7.93 8.76 1.58
C SER A 56 -8.38 9.84 2.58
N ALA A 57 -7.43 10.46 3.28
CA ALA A 57 -7.72 11.65 4.08
C ALA A 57 -8.12 12.79 3.12
N GLY A 58 -9.31 13.36 3.31
CA GLY A 58 -9.72 14.54 2.53
C GLY A 58 -8.87 15.77 2.89
N ASP A 59 -8.73 16.71 1.94
CA ASP A 59 -7.85 17.88 2.04
C ASP A 59 -8.03 18.67 3.34
N ALA A 60 -9.28 18.86 3.79
CA ALA A 60 -9.58 19.58 5.03
C ALA A 60 -8.99 18.94 6.30
N ARG A 61 -8.73 17.62 6.31
CA ARG A 61 -8.07 16.95 7.45
C ARG A 61 -6.56 17.07 7.37
N ILE A 62 -6.01 16.96 6.16
CA ILE A 62 -4.59 17.19 5.89
C ILE A 62 -4.21 18.60 6.36
N ASP A 63 -5.02 19.60 6.01
CA ASP A 63 -4.80 20.99 6.43
C ASP A 63 -4.88 21.18 7.95
N LYS A 64 -5.83 20.51 8.62
CA LYS A 64 -5.94 20.55 10.09
C LYS A 64 -4.70 19.96 10.78
N VAL A 65 -4.23 18.81 10.30
CA VAL A 65 -3.01 18.16 10.83
C VAL A 65 -1.79 19.05 10.56
N TYR A 66 -1.68 19.61 9.35
CA TYR A 66 -0.59 20.52 9.00
C TYR A 66 -0.56 21.77 9.89
N ASN A 67 -1.72 22.41 10.10
CA ASN A 67 -1.83 23.60 10.95
C ASN A 67 -1.47 23.30 12.41
N LEU A 68 -1.89 22.15 12.94
CA LEU A 68 -1.55 21.74 14.31
C LEU A 68 -0.03 21.51 14.47
N LEU A 69 0.56 20.78 13.53
CA LEU A 69 1.98 20.42 13.59
C LEU A 69 2.89 21.62 13.32
N SER A 70 2.54 22.50 12.39
CA SER A 70 3.33 23.71 12.09
C SER A 70 3.41 24.68 13.26
N GLN A 71 2.35 24.78 14.08
CA GLN A 71 2.35 25.61 15.30
C GLN A 71 3.20 25.03 16.43
N ARG A 72 3.45 23.71 16.41
CA ARG A 72 4.10 22.96 17.50
C ARG A 72 5.47 22.40 17.10
N SER A 73 5.93 22.68 15.89
CA SER A 73 7.24 22.26 15.38
C SER A 73 8.21 23.44 15.32
N PRO A 74 9.53 23.19 15.30
CA PRO A 74 10.52 24.25 15.12
C PRO A 74 10.35 24.95 13.77
N LEU A 75 10.47 26.28 13.74
CA LEU A 75 10.33 27.12 12.53
C LEU A 75 11.20 26.69 11.34
N SER A 76 12.30 25.99 11.60
CA SER A 76 13.24 25.51 10.57
C SER A 76 12.83 24.19 9.93
N THR A 77 11.68 23.62 10.32
CA THR A 77 11.19 22.32 9.84
C THR A 77 10.34 22.49 8.59
N TRP A 78 10.71 21.79 7.53
CA TRP A 78 9.92 21.67 6.30
C TRP A 78 8.98 20.48 6.43
N LEU A 79 7.76 20.78 6.86
CA LEU A 79 6.69 19.80 7.06
C LEU A 79 5.87 19.62 5.78
N GLN A 80 5.58 18.37 5.42
CA GLN A 80 4.50 18.02 4.49
C GLN A 80 3.57 17.02 5.15
N VAL A 81 2.26 17.11 4.90
CA VAL A 81 1.28 16.13 5.35
C VAL A 81 0.62 15.51 4.12
N LYS A 82 0.57 14.19 4.06
CA LYS A 82 -0.02 13.42 2.96
C LYS A 82 -0.90 12.31 3.49
N THR A 83 -1.84 11.84 2.68
CA THR A 83 -2.56 10.60 2.98
C THR A 83 -1.66 9.39 2.74
N ALA A 84 -1.76 8.37 3.57
CA ALA A 84 -1.14 7.08 3.31
C ALA A 84 -1.83 6.41 2.11
N GLY A 85 -1.04 5.89 1.17
CA GLY A 85 -1.56 5.07 0.08
C GLY A 85 -1.91 3.65 0.56
N THR A 86 -2.72 2.94 -0.23
CA THR A 86 -3.02 1.53 0.02
C THR A 86 -2.28 0.65 -0.98
N VAL A 87 -1.59 -0.37 -0.47
CA VAL A 87 -0.92 -1.37 -1.31
C VAL A 87 -1.80 -2.60 -1.38
N GLN A 88 -2.21 -2.97 -2.59
CA GLN A 88 -2.96 -4.21 -2.81
C GLN A 88 -1.96 -5.37 -2.97
N ILE A 89 -2.02 -6.32 -2.05
CA ILE A 89 -1.26 -7.58 -2.13
C ILE A 89 -2.14 -8.63 -2.81
N ILE A 90 -1.61 -9.27 -3.84
CA ILE A 90 -2.23 -10.39 -4.52
C ILE A 90 -1.55 -11.67 -4.03
N LEU A 91 -2.37 -12.55 -3.47
CA LEU A 91 -1.95 -13.78 -2.83
C LEU A 91 -2.72 -14.95 -3.47
N ASP A 92 -1.98 -15.92 -3.98
CA ASP A 92 -2.51 -17.18 -4.52
C ASP A 92 -1.97 -18.33 -3.68
N ILE A 93 -2.87 -19.10 -3.07
CA ILE A 93 -2.54 -20.15 -2.10
C ILE A 93 -3.31 -21.41 -2.46
N GLU A 94 -2.60 -22.53 -2.46
CA GLU A 94 -3.19 -23.84 -2.46
C GLU A 94 -3.20 -24.38 -1.03
N VAL A 95 -4.40 -24.73 -0.55
CA VAL A 95 -4.58 -25.17 0.83
C VAL A 95 -5.26 -26.53 0.82
N THR A 96 -4.71 -27.45 1.60
CA THR A 96 -5.33 -28.74 1.88
C THR A 96 -5.86 -28.71 3.31
N GLY A 97 -7.17 -28.88 3.42
CA GLY A 97 -7.83 -28.97 4.72
C GLY A 97 -7.81 -30.38 5.31
N ARG A 98 -8.04 -30.45 6.61
CA ARG A 98 -8.18 -31.73 7.32
C ARG A 98 -9.44 -32.45 6.87
N LYS A 99 -9.35 -33.78 6.84
CA LYS A 99 -10.48 -34.66 6.54
C LYS A 99 -11.62 -34.37 7.52
N SER A 100 -12.84 -34.22 7.01
CA SER A 100 -14.11 -33.89 7.69
C SER A 100 -14.64 -32.45 7.52
N TYR A 101 -13.83 -31.50 7.07
CA TYR A 101 -14.29 -30.12 6.85
C TYR A 101 -14.64 -29.86 5.38
N LYS A 102 -15.64 -29.00 5.14
CA LYS A 102 -16.00 -28.58 3.78
C LYS A 102 -15.05 -27.50 3.29
N THR A 103 -14.77 -27.50 1.99
CA THR A 103 -13.90 -26.52 1.33
C THR A 103 -14.33 -25.07 1.59
N ALA A 104 -15.63 -24.79 1.57
CA ALA A 104 -16.17 -23.46 1.84
C ALA A 104 -15.92 -22.98 3.30
N GLU A 105 -15.98 -23.89 4.27
CA GLU A 105 -15.74 -23.57 5.69
C GLU A 105 -14.26 -23.27 5.94
N ILE A 106 -13.37 -24.09 5.36
CA ILE A 106 -11.92 -23.87 5.39
C ILE A 106 -11.59 -22.51 4.76
N GLN A 107 -12.14 -22.22 3.58
CA GLN A 107 -11.92 -20.95 2.90
C GLN A 107 -12.38 -19.77 3.76
N GLN A 108 -13.57 -19.85 4.35
CA GLN A 108 -14.09 -18.77 5.20
C GLN A 108 -13.24 -18.54 6.45
N GLN A 109 -12.75 -19.61 7.09
CA GLN A 109 -11.86 -19.50 8.25
C GLN A 109 -10.55 -18.79 7.87
N ILE A 110 -9.94 -19.16 6.75
CA ILE A 110 -8.70 -18.56 6.26
C ILE A 110 -8.90 -17.09 5.91
N LEU A 111 -9.98 -16.76 5.17
CA LEU A 111 -10.30 -15.39 4.82
C LEU A 111 -10.53 -14.53 6.08
N THR A 112 -11.20 -15.09 7.09
CA THR A 112 -11.44 -14.40 8.36
C THR A 112 -10.14 -14.19 9.13
N ALA A 113 -9.25 -15.18 9.18
CA ALA A 113 -7.94 -15.05 9.81
C ALA A 113 -7.08 -13.97 9.14
N LEU A 114 -7.01 -14.00 7.80
CA LEU A 114 -6.29 -13.00 7.00
C LEU A 114 -6.87 -11.60 7.19
N TYR A 115 -8.19 -11.45 7.14
CA TYR A 115 -8.86 -10.17 7.36
C TYR A 115 -8.58 -9.64 8.77
N ASN A 116 -8.66 -10.50 9.79
CA ASN A 116 -8.42 -10.09 11.18
C ASN A 116 -6.96 -9.73 11.46
N ALA A 117 -6.00 -10.26 10.70
CA ALA A 117 -4.58 -9.95 10.86
C ALA A 117 -4.18 -8.67 10.11
N TYR A 118 -4.69 -8.50 8.89
CA TYR A 118 -4.29 -7.43 7.97
C TYR A 118 -5.38 -6.37 7.74
N SER A 119 -6.40 -6.31 8.60
CA SER A 119 -7.43 -5.27 8.52
C SER A 119 -6.83 -3.87 8.63
N PRO A 120 -7.48 -2.83 8.07
CA PRO A 120 -7.04 -1.45 8.21
C PRO A 120 -6.80 -1.03 9.68
N GLU A 121 -7.58 -1.58 10.60
CA GLU A 121 -7.46 -1.34 12.04
C GLU A 121 -6.17 -1.93 12.65
N LYS A 122 -5.65 -3.04 12.14
CA LYS A 122 -4.41 -3.66 12.66
C LYS A 122 -3.17 -3.38 11.81
N SER A 123 -3.33 -3.05 10.53
CA SER A 123 -2.23 -2.76 9.61
C SER A 123 -1.55 -1.44 9.94
N THR A 124 -0.24 -1.41 10.12
CA THR A 124 0.53 -0.17 10.35
C THR A 124 0.97 0.47 9.03
N ILE A 125 1.09 1.80 9.00
CA ILE A 125 1.68 2.50 7.86
C ILE A 125 3.18 2.15 7.84
N GLY A 126 3.67 1.69 6.69
CA GLY A 126 5.07 1.22 6.55
C GLY A 126 5.35 -0.14 7.20
N GLY A 127 4.31 -0.88 7.61
CA GLY A 127 4.45 -2.24 8.12
C GLY A 127 5.01 -3.21 7.07
N SER A 128 5.72 -4.24 7.53
CA SER A 128 6.20 -5.31 6.66
C SER A 128 5.25 -6.50 6.69
N VAL A 129 4.89 -7.03 5.53
CA VAL A 129 4.18 -8.31 5.41
C VAL A 129 5.17 -9.37 4.96
N ARG A 130 5.37 -10.41 5.78
CA ARG A 130 6.29 -11.51 5.47
C ARG A 130 5.51 -12.76 5.10
N ILE A 131 6.02 -13.48 4.11
CA ILE A 131 5.44 -14.75 3.65
C ILE A 131 5.42 -15.78 4.79
N SER A 132 6.45 -15.80 5.64
CA SER A 132 6.52 -16.67 6.84
C SER A 132 5.35 -16.47 7.79
N ASP A 133 4.93 -15.22 7.98
CA ASP A 133 3.89 -14.87 8.94
C ASP A 133 2.51 -15.27 8.38
N ILE A 134 2.34 -15.19 7.06
CA ILE A 134 1.15 -15.69 6.35
C ILE A 134 1.07 -17.23 6.48
N TYR A 135 2.20 -17.93 6.26
CA TYR A 135 2.25 -19.38 6.48
C TYR A 135 1.84 -19.74 7.90
N ALA A 136 2.46 -19.12 8.91
CA ALA A 136 2.14 -19.37 10.31
C ALA A 136 0.68 -19.04 10.65
N LEU A 137 0.13 -17.95 10.11
CA LEU A 137 -1.25 -17.55 10.37
C LEU A 137 -2.26 -18.58 9.84
N ILE A 138 -2.04 -19.06 8.62
CA ILE A 138 -2.94 -20.03 7.97
C ILE A 138 -2.76 -21.42 8.58
N ASP A 139 -1.53 -21.82 8.89
CA ASP A 139 -1.23 -23.13 9.50
C ASP A 139 -1.82 -23.26 10.91
N ASN A 140 -1.93 -22.15 11.65
CA ASN A 140 -2.62 -22.10 12.95
C ASN A 140 -4.14 -22.27 12.85
N CYS A 141 -4.74 -22.27 11.65
CA CYS A 141 -6.16 -22.54 11.49
C CYS A 141 -6.45 -24.03 11.71
N SER A 142 -7.37 -24.33 12.63
CA SER A 142 -7.66 -25.72 13.05
C SER A 142 -8.13 -26.64 11.92
N MET A 143 -8.73 -26.10 10.85
CA MET A 143 -9.25 -26.86 9.72
C MET A 143 -8.20 -27.09 8.61
N VAL A 144 -7.02 -26.46 8.71
CA VAL A 144 -5.93 -26.58 7.72
C VAL A 144 -5.00 -27.73 8.10
N ASP A 145 -4.52 -28.46 7.10
CA ASP A 145 -3.52 -29.53 7.24
C ASP A 145 -2.16 -29.07 6.71
N TYR A 146 -2.12 -28.61 5.46
CA TYR A 146 -0.94 -27.97 4.89
C TYR A 146 -1.31 -26.92 3.84
N LEU A 147 -0.40 -26.00 3.55
CA LEU A 147 -0.58 -24.97 2.54
C LEU A 147 0.67 -24.74 1.69
N HIS A 148 0.47 -24.19 0.50
CA HIS A 148 1.51 -23.77 -0.41
C HIS A 148 1.14 -22.45 -1.07
N ILE A 149 1.91 -21.40 -0.83
CA ILE A 149 1.73 -20.09 -1.47
C ILE A 149 2.36 -20.15 -2.87
N LYS A 150 1.52 -20.07 -3.90
CA LYS A 150 1.94 -20.11 -5.31
C LYS A 150 2.41 -18.75 -5.81
N LYS A 151 1.70 -17.68 -5.43
CA LYS A 151 2.01 -16.31 -5.86
C LYS A 151 1.87 -15.35 -4.70
N PHE A 152 2.84 -14.45 -4.56
CA PHE A 152 2.83 -13.36 -3.60
C PHE A 152 3.49 -12.14 -4.23
N TYR A 153 2.68 -11.15 -4.61
CA TYR A 153 3.17 -9.93 -5.24
C TYR A 153 2.24 -8.76 -4.95
N THR A 154 2.74 -7.54 -5.12
CA THR A 154 1.94 -6.32 -4.97
C THR A 154 1.48 -5.83 -6.32
N LYS A 155 0.28 -5.24 -6.35
CA LYS A 155 -0.13 -4.40 -7.47
C LYS A 155 0.75 -3.15 -7.47
N PRO A 156 1.40 -2.79 -8.59
CA PRO A 156 2.25 -1.62 -8.65
C PRO A 156 1.41 -0.34 -8.51
N TRP A 157 1.98 0.65 -7.83
CA TRP A 157 1.44 2.00 -7.75
C TRP A 157 2.19 2.88 -8.76
N PRO A 158 1.57 3.30 -9.87
CA PRO A 158 2.23 4.15 -10.85
C PRO A 158 2.46 5.55 -10.28
N ASN A 159 3.64 6.11 -10.52
CA ASN A 159 3.95 7.50 -10.18
C ASN A 159 4.01 8.33 -11.47
N THR A 160 3.26 9.44 -11.52
CA THR A 160 3.25 10.34 -12.67
C THR A 160 4.53 11.17 -12.68
N ILE A 161 5.40 10.92 -13.67
CA ILE A 161 6.66 11.67 -13.86
C ILE A 161 6.40 12.96 -14.64
N TYR A 162 5.55 12.90 -15.68
CA TYR A 162 5.16 14.03 -16.51
C TYR A 162 3.65 14.01 -16.75
N GLY A 163 3.01 15.18 -16.60
CA GLY A 163 1.56 15.36 -16.77
C GLY A 163 0.80 15.44 -15.45
N ASN A 164 -0.52 15.66 -15.56
CA ASN A 164 -1.41 15.89 -14.42
C ASN A 164 -2.48 14.79 -14.24
N ARG A 165 -2.39 13.69 -15.00
CA ARG A 165 -3.33 12.57 -14.91
C ARG A 165 -2.68 11.40 -14.18
N GLU A 166 -3.40 10.82 -13.23
CA GLU A 166 -3.02 9.57 -12.58
C GLU A 166 -3.34 8.39 -13.50
N LEU A 167 -2.50 7.37 -13.48
CA LEU A 167 -2.70 6.15 -14.25
C LEU A 167 -3.50 5.14 -13.43
N LEU A 168 -4.71 4.79 -13.87
CA LEU A 168 -5.48 3.72 -13.24
C LEU A 168 -5.16 2.38 -13.90
N ILE A 169 -4.43 1.54 -13.18
CA ILE A 169 -4.11 0.17 -13.59
C ILE A 169 -5.24 -0.77 -13.15
N ASN A 170 -5.80 -1.52 -14.09
CA ASN A 170 -6.81 -2.56 -13.85
C ASN A 170 -6.24 -3.94 -14.15
N ASN A 171 -6.78 -4.96 -13.49
CA ASN A 171 -6.50 -6.38 -13.77
C ASN A 171 -5.00 -6.73 -13.80
N PHE A 172 -4.20 -6.10 -12.95
CA PHE A 172 -2.77 -6.41 -12.88
C PHE A 172 -2.56 -7.85 -12.41
N LYS A 173 -1.82 -8.62 -13.20
CA LYS A 173 -1.40 -9.98 -12.88
C LYS A 173 0.08 -10.14 -13.17
N LEU A 174 0.80 -10.72 -12.22
CA LEU A 174 2.19 -11.12 -12.41
C LEU A 174 2.23 -12.64 -12.62
N GLU A 175 2.83 -13.06 -13.74
CA GLU A 175 3.01 -14.47 -14.06
C GLU A 175 4.43 -14.93 -13.76
N LYS A 176 5.43 -14.10 -14.08
CA LYS A 176 6.84 -14.41 -13.84
C LYS A 176 7.62 -13.14 -13.54
N ALA A 177 8.53 -13.18 -12.58
CA ALA A 177 9.54 -12.16 -12.36
C ALA A 177 10.72 -12.73 -11.57
N THR A 178 11.94 -12.34 -11.94
CA THR A 178 13.21 -12.73 -11.28
C THR A 178 13.85 -11.56 -10.54
N GLY A 179 13.06 -10.59 -10.08
CA GLY A 179 13.54 -9.42 -9.34
C GLY A 179 12.59 -8.22 -9.40
N SER A 180 13.07 -7.07 -8.94
CA SER A 180 12.37 -5.79 -9.08
C SER A 180 12.75 -5.12 -10.39
N ASN A 181 11.74 -4.78 -11.19
CA ASN A 181 11.91 -4.13 -12.49
C ASN A 181 11.06 -2.86 -12.55
N THR A 182 11.60 -1.82 -13.16
CA THR A 182 10.93 -0.53 -13.35
C THR A 182 10.52 -0.38 -14.80
N TYR A 183 9.26 -0.02 -15.02
CA TYR A 183 8.70 0.22 -16.35
C TYR A 183 8.18 1.65 -16.46
N PHE A 184 8.39 2.26 -17.61
CA PHE A 184 7.88 3.57 -17.96
C PHE A 184 6.72 3.40 -18.94
N ILE A 185 5.62 4.09 -18.66
CA ILE A 185 4.46 4.15 -19.55
C ILE A 185 4.39 5.54 -20.14
N THR A 186 4.32 5.64 -21.46
CA THR A 186 4.21 6.90 -22.19
C THR A 186 3.02 6.84 -23.12
N PHE A 187 2.08 7.76 -23.00
CA PHE A 187 0.93 7.84 -23.91
C PHE A 187 1.37 8.48 -25.23
N SER A 188 1.13 7.77 -26.33
CA SER A 188 1.35 8.31 -27.68
C SER A 188 0.13 9.14 -28.11
N ASN A 189 -1.06 8.74 -27.66
CA ASN A 189 -2.34 9.42 -27.87
C ASN A 189 -3.32 8.99 -26.74
N ASN A 190 -4.58 9.44 -26.80
CA ASN A 190 -5.58 9.11 -25.78
C ASN A 190 -5.96 7.62 -25.71
N THR A 191 -5.66 6.85 -26.74
CA THR A 191 -6.06 5.44 -26.87
C THR A 191 -4.91 4.45 -26.76
N GLU A 192 -3.67 4.89 -26.99
CA GLU A 192 -2.49 4.03 -27.09
C GLU A 192 -1.37 4.55 -26.21
N PHE A 193 -0.71 3.60 -25.55
CA PHE A 193 0.45 3.86 -24.71
C PHE A 193 1.57 2.90 -25.07
N ARG A 194 2.80 3.33 -24.80
CA ARG A 194 4.03 2.57 -24.97
C ARG A 194 4.60 2.25 -23.60
N ILE A 195 4.97 1.00 -23.39
CA ILE A 195 5.61 0.52 -22.16
C ILE A 195 7.06 0.22 -22.50
N ARG A 196 7.98 0.75 -21.69
CA ARG A 196 9.40 0.51 -21.82
C ARG A 196 9.99 0.08 -20.50
N ALA A 197 10.84 -0.94 -20.50
CA ALA A 197 11.61 -1.27 -19.31
C ALA A 197 12.75 -0.25 -19.12
N ALA A 198 13.09 0.06 -17.87
CA ALA A 198 14.22 0.92 -17.54
C ALA A 198 15.57 0.28 -17.89
N LYS A 199 15.61 -1.06 -17.96
CA LYS A 199 16.78 -1.88 -18.30
C LYS A 199 16.34 -2.98 -19.26
N GLY A 200 17.26 -3.57 -20.02
CA GLY A 200 16.93 -4.69 -20.89
C GLY A 200 16.29 -4.33 -22.23
N GLY A 201 15.98 -3.06 -22.50
CA GLY A 201 15.55 -2.62 -23.84
C GLY A 201 14.14 -3.03 -24.25
N PHE A 202 13.37 -3.70 -23.38
CA PHE A 202 11.99 -4.07 -23.64
C PHE A 202 11.12 -2.86 -24.00
N ASP A 203 10.35 -3.02 -25.06
CA ASP A 203 9.47 -2.00 -25.60
C ASP A 203 8.23 -2.63 -26.23
N SER A 204 7.06 -2.20 -25.81
CA SER A 204 5.78 -2.71 -26.31
C SER A 204 4.71 -1.63 -26.30
N THR A 205 3.61 -1.88 -27.03
CA THR A 205 2.46 -0.97 -27.12
C THR A 205 1.22 -1.62 -26.53
N GLY A 206 0.46 -0.85 -25.76
CA GLY A 206 -0.82 -1.22 -25.20
C GLY A 206 -1.93 -0.26 -25.62
N ARG A 207 -3.17 -0.68 -25.44
CA ARG A 207 -4.37 0.12 -25.74
C ARG A 207 -5.20 0.33 -24.49
N VAL A 208 -5.64 1.57 -24.27
CA VAL A 208 -6.54 1.96 -23.17
C VAL A 208 -7.87 1.20 -23.29
N GLY A 209 -8.41 0.76 -22.15
CA GLY A 209 -9.63 -0.06 -22.08
C GLY A 209 -9.39 -1.57 -22.24
N ASN A 210 -8.24 -1.99 -22.77
CA ASN A 210 -7.89 -3.39 -22.95
C ASN A 210 -6.85 -3.86 -21.93
N SER A 211 -6.98 -5.11 -21.47
CA SER A 211 -5.90 -5.80 -20.75
C SER A 211 -5.01 -6.53 -21.74
N SER A 212 -3.70 -6.40 -21.60
CA SER A 212 -2.73 -7.07 -22.46
C SER A 212 -1.64 -7.73 -21.62
N THR A 213 -1.10 -8.83 -22.13
CA THR A 213 0.03 -9.55 -21.54
C THR A 213 1.32 -9.09 -22.21
N TYR A 214 2.29 -8.73 -21.38
CA TYR A 214 3.61 -8.25 -21.78
C TYR A 214 4.66 -9.27 -21.33
N GLN A 215 5.45 -9.73 -22.27
CA GLN A 215 6.55 -10.68 -22.05
C GLN A 215 7.86 -9.94 -22.31
N ASP A 216 8.52 -9.54 -21.23
CA ASP A 216 9.87 -8.99 -21.25
C ASP A 216 10.86 -10.15 -21.14
N ALA A 217 11.33 -10.63 -22.29
CA ALA A 217 12.27 -11.75 -22.36
C ALA A 217 13.65 -11.37 -21.80
N ASP A 218 14.06 -10.10 -21.94
CA ASP A 218 15.38 -9.61 -21.54
C ASP A 218 15.52 -9.52 -20.02
N ASN A 219 14.45 -9.14 -19.32
CA ASN A 219 14.41 -9.13 -17.85
C ASN A 219 13.72 -10.37 -17.25
N ASP A 220 13.32 -11.34 -18.08
CA ASP A 220 12.61 -12.57 -17.70
C ASP A 220 11.34 -12.33 -16.85
N VAL A 221 10.54 -11.34 -17.26
CA VAL A 221 9.32 -10.91 -16.57
C VAL A 221 8.11 -11.05 -17.49
N THR A 222 7.05 -11.65 -16.98
CA THR A 222 5.76 -11.74 -17.67
C THR A 222 4.65 -11.23 -16.76
N PHE A 223 3.94 -10.22 -17.24
CA PHE A 223 2.86 -9.58 -16.49
C PHE A 223 1.75 -9.15 -17.44
N SER A 224 0.54 -9.01 -16.93
CA SER A 224 -0.58 -8.46 -17.67
C SER A 224 -1.23 -7.35 -16.88
N PHE A 225 -1.71 -6.33 -17.58
CA PHE A 225 -2.52 -5.28 -17.00
C PHE A 225 -3.32 -4.57 -18.08
N GLY A 226 -4.38 -3.89 -17.67
CA GLY A 226 -5.11 -2.92 -18.46
C GLY A 226 -4.96 -1.51 -17.89
N VAL A 227 -5.10 -0.53 -18.76
CA VAL A 227 -5.20 0.88 -18.37
C VAL A 227 -6.66 1.30 -18.52
N ALA A 228 -7.24 1.84 -17.45
CA ALA A 228 -8.60 2.36 -17.51
C ALA A 228 -8.66 3.63 -18.39
N ASP A 229 -9.78 3.82 -19.08
CA ASP A 229 -10.07 5.11 -19.71
C ASP A 229 -10.44 6.11 -18.61
N ASN A 230 -9.61 7.13 -18.45
CA ASN A 230 -9.77 8.13 -17.40
C ASN A 230 -10.50 9.40 -17.87
N GLY A 231 -11.03 9.43 -19.11
CA GLY A 231 -11.71 10.61 -19.67
C GLY A 231 -10.75 11.78 -19.90
#